data_AF-A0A1Y1K7L0-F1
#
_entry.id   AF-A0A1Y1K7L0-F1
#
_cell.length_a   1.000
_cell.length_b   1.000
_cell.length_c   1.000
_cell.angle_alpha   90.00
_cell.angle_beta   90.00
_cell.angle_gamma   90.00
#
_symmetry.space_group_name_H-M   'P 1'
#
loop_
_entity.id
_entity.type
_entity.pdbx_description
1 polymer ?
#
loop_
_entity_poly.entity_id
_entity_poly.type
_entity_poly.pdbx_seq_one_letter_code
_entity_poly.pdbx_strand_id
1 'polypeptide(L)'
;SGVDKRKALKKLEALKQIVAPKVHRATVNTCMQKDLPPKQEFVICVKPKPLQVKLYNLFAQVIRGESVGDIQGEAELKGAVFKVTNDLLLLCNHPHAFYDKAIESRDP
;
A
#
# COMPACT_ATOMS: atom_id res chain seq x y z
N SER A 1 3.33 19.49 -14.55
CA SER A 1 3.19 20.91 -14.92
C SER A 1 1.72 21.34 -14.90
N GLY A 2 1.39 22.64 -14.80
CA GLY A 2 0.00 23.13 -14.85
C GLY A 2 -0.74 22.76 -16.16
N VAL A 3 0.02 22.57 -17.24
CA VAL A 3 -0.48 22.09 -18.53
C VAL A 3 -1.03 20.66 -18.45
N ASP A 4 -0.31 19.76 -17.76
CA ASP A 4 -0.72 18.36 -17.59
C ASP A 4 -1.99 18.25 -16.75
N LYS A 5 -2.08 19.04 -15.67
CA LYS A 5 -3.29 19.11 -14.82
C LYS A 5 -4.50 19.54 -15.64
N ARG A 6 -4.37 20.59 -16.47
CA ARG A 6 -5.44 21.05 -17.36
C ARG A 6 -5.86 19.96 -18.35
N LYS A 7 -4.90 19.26 -18.96
CA LYS A 7 -5.16 18.16 -19.90
C LYS A 7 -5.90 17.00 -19.22
N ALA A 8 -5.49 16.63 -18.00
CA ALA A 8 -6.12 15.57 -17.22
C ALA A 8 -7.57 15.93 -16.84
N LEU A 9 -7.82 17.16 -16.38
CA LEU A 9 -9.17 17.62 -16.02
C LEU A 9 -10.12 17.66 -17.22
N LYS A 10 -9.64 18.11 -18.40
CA LYS A 10 -10.44 18.07 -19.63
C LYS A 10 -10.85 16.65 -20.01
N LYS A 11 -9.92 15.69 -19.93
CA LYS A 11 -10.21 14.27 -20.20
C LYS A 11 -11.17 13.67 -19.17
N LEU A 12 -11.00 14.00 -17.90
CA LEU A 12 -11.89 13.56 -16.83
C LEU A 12 -13.32 14.06 -17.04
N GLU A 13 -13.48 15.32 -17.46
CA GLU A 13 -14.80 15.90 -17.73
C GLU A 13 -15.49 15.21 -18.92
N ALA A 14 -14.77 15.00 -20.02
CA ALA A 14 -15.30 14.24 -21.16
C ALA A 14 -15.72 12.82 -20.74
N LEU A 15 -14.90 12.13 -19.93
CA LEU A 15 -15.22 10.79 -19.45
C LEU A 15 -16.47 10.78 -18.57
N LYS A 16 -16.63 11.76 -17.67
CA LYS A 16 -17.83 11.88 -16.83
C LYS A 16 -19.08 11.99 -17.68
N GLN A 17 -19.08 12.84 -18.71
CA GLN A 17 -20.23 13.04 -19.60
C GLN A 17 -20.58 11.77 -20.40
N ILE A 18 -19.57 11.05 -20.90
CA ILE A 18 -19.76 9.80 -21.65
C ILE A 18 -20.35 8.69 -20.75
N VAL A 19 -19.91 8.63 -19.50
CA VAL A 19 -20.26 7.54 -18.58
C VAL A 19 -21.54 7.82 -17.79
N ALA A 20 -21.89 9.09 -17.54
CA ALA A 20 -23.07 9.48 -16.77
C ALA A 20 -24.37 8.78 -17.19
N PRO A 21 -24.75 8.69 -18.48
CA PRO A 21 -26.00 8.01 -18.87
C PRO A 21 -25.92 6.47 -18.75
N LYS A 22 -24.73 5.91 -18.51
CA LYS A 22 -24.48 4.45 -18.45
C LYS A 22 -24.26 3.93 -17.03
N VAL A 23 -24.29 4.80 -16.02
CA VAL A 23 -23.98 4.43 -14.64
C VAL A 23 -25.06 4.92 -13.70
N HIS A 24 -25.78 3.96 -13.10
CA HIS A 24 -26.70 4.22 -12.00
C HIS A 24 -26.01 3.88 -10.67
N ARG A 25 -25.04 4.71 -10.26
CA ARG A 25 -24.28 4.50 -9.02
C ARG A 25 -25.06 5.08 -7.84
N ALA A 26 -25.47 4.21 -6.93
CA ALA A 26 -26.03 4.59 -5.66
C ALA A 26 -25.04 4.21 -4.54
N THR A 27 -24.72 5.16 -3.67
CA THR A 27 -23.77 4.97 -2.56
C THR A 27 -24.48 4.49 -1.29
N VAL A 28 -23.74 3.88 -0.37
CA VAL A 28 -24.27 3.51 0.97
C VAL A 28 -24.91 4.72 1.65
N ASN A 29 -24.31 5.91 1.50
CA ASN A 29 -24.87 7.15 2.02
C ASN A 29 -26.21 7.54 1.39
N THR A 30 -26.39 7.34 0.08
CA THR A 30 -27.64 7.70 -0.60
C THR A 30 -28.76 6.68 -0.40
N CYS A 31 -28.43 5.42 -0.10
CA CYS A 31 -29.41 4.33 -0.07
C CYS A 31 -29.75 3.83 1.33
N MET A 32 -28.82 3.86 2.29
CA MET A 32 -28.96 3.09 3.53
C MET A 32 -29.03 3.95 4.79
N GLN A 33 -29.06 5.28 4.67
CA GLN A 33 -29.09 6.20 5.82
C GLN A 33 -30.34 6.06 6.72
N LYS A 34 -31.46 5.58 6.18
CA LYS A 34 -32.73 5.46 6.90
C LYS A 34 -33.08 4.04 7.35
N ASP A 35 -32.46 3.04 6.72
CA ASP A 35 -32.85 1.64 6.88
C ASP A 35 -31.85 0.82 7.73
N LEU A 36 -30.65 1.36 7.96
CA LEU A 36 -29.62 0.72 8.78
C LEU A 36 -29.07 1.66 9.87
N PRO A 37 -28.64 1.11 11.02
CA PRO A 37 -27.88 1.86 12.01
C PRO A 37 -26.61 2.48 11.39
N PRO A 38 -26.18 3.67 11.87
CA PRO A 38 -25.00 4.34 11.33
C PRO A 38 -23.72 3.54 11.60
N LYS A 39 -22.88 3.40 10.58
CA LYS A 39 -21.53 2.82 10.71
C LYS A 39 -20.62 3.81 11.45
N GLN A 40 -19.92 3.32 12.47
CA GLN A 40 -18.83 4.05 13.13
C GLN A 40 -17.48 3.48 12.66
N GLU A 41 -16.57 4.35 12.24
CA GLU A 41 -15.21 3.99 11.84
C GLU A 41 -14.21 4.62 12.80
N PHE A 42 -13.32 3.80 13.35
CA PHE A 42 -12.24 4.25 14.24
C PHE A 42 -10.90 3.96 13.58
N VAL A 43 -10.05 4.98 13.44
CA VAL A 43 -8.66 4.82 13.00
C VAL A 43 -7.79 4.69 14.25
N ILE A 44 -7.32 3.48 14.53
CA ILE A 44 -6.49 3.20 15.70
C ILE A 44 -5.02 3.14 15.27
N CYS A 45 -4.24 4.12 15.69
CA CYS A 45 -2.80 4.16 15.43
C CYS A 45 -2.04 3.43 16.54
N VAL A 46 -1.46 2.28 16.22
CA VAL A 46 -0.69 1.47 17.18
C VAL A 46 0.81 1.68 16.95
N LYS A 47 1.56 1.91 18.02
CA LYS A 47 3.02 2.02 17.94
C LYS A 47 3.65 0.64 17.72
N PRO A 48 4.65 0.52 16.82
CA PRO A 48 5.36 -0.74 16.63
C PRO A 48 6.12 -1.15 17.89
N LYS A 49 6.23 -2.45 18.12
CA LYS A 49 7.03 -3.00 19.23
C LYS A 49 8.53 -2.82 18.96
N PRO A 50 9.38 -2.81 20.01
CA PRO A 50 10.83 -2.63 19.84
C PRO A 50 11.46 -3.59 18.83
N LEU A 51 11.00 -4.85 18.78
CA LEU A 51 11.46 -5.83 17.80
C LEU A 51 11.10 -5.45 16.36
N GLN A 52 9.86 -5.01 16.12
CA GLN A 52 9.41 -4.56 14.80
C GLN A 52 10.22 -3.36 14.32
N VAL A 53 10.51 -2.40 15.21
CA VAL A 53 11.35 -1.23 14.88
C VAL A 53 12.76 -1.65 14.48
N LYS A 54 13.38 -2.56 15.23
CA LYS A 54 14.73 -3.09 14.92
C LYS A 54 14.76 -3.78 13.56
N LEU A 55 13.81 -4.68 13.30
CA LEU A 55 13.72 -5.42 12.04
C LEU A 55 13.43 -4.49 10.85
N TYR A 56 12.55 -3.50 11.06
CA TYR A 56 12.23 -2.50 10.04
C TYR A 56 13.47 -1.70 9.64
N ASN A 57 14.22 -1.21 10.63
CA ASN A 57 15.43 -0.42 10.38
C ASN A 57 16.49 -1.25 9.65
N LEU A 58 16.70 -2.51 10.06
CA LEU A 58 17.61 -3.43 9.39
C LEU A 58 17.21 -3.66 7.93
N PHE A 59 15.93 -3.95 7.68
CA PHE A 59 15.40 -4.16 6.34
C PHE A 59 15.56 -2.90 5.46
N ALA A 60 15.32 -1.73 6.03
CA ALA A 60 15.48 -0.46 5.33
C ALA A 60 16.96 -0.14 5.02
N GLN A 61 17.91 -0.51 5.89
CA GLN A 61 19.35 -0.40 5.62
C GLN A 61 19.78 -1.28 4.45
N VAL A 62 19.28 -2.52 4.40
CA VAL A 62 19.54 -3.45 3.29
C VAL A 62 19.04 -2.87 1.97
N ILE A 63 17.80 -2.35 1.94
CA ILE A 63 17.21 -1.75 0.73
C ILE A 63 17.97 -0.51 0.26
N ARG A 64 18.49 0.31 1.18
CA ARG A 64 19.28 1.49 0.85
C ARG A 64 20.69 1.17 0.35
N GLY A 65 21.10 -0.11 0.33
CA GLY A 65 22.46 -0.50 -0.04
C GLY A 65 23.50 -0.11 1.00
N GLU A 66 23.09 0.17 2.24
CA GLU A 66 23.98 0.52 3.37
C GLU A 66 24.64 -0.74 4.00
N SER A 67 24.33 -1.92 3.47
CA SER A 67 24.84 -3.23 3.91
C SER A 67 25.85 -3.76 2.90
N VAL A 68 26.99 -4.27 3.38
CA VAL A 68 28.06 -4.84 2.55
C VAL A 68 27.58 -6.13 1.88
N GLY A 69 27.38 -6.09 0.56
CA GLY A 69 27.08 -7.26 -0.28
C GLY A 69 25.81 -7.09 -1.11
N ASP A 70 25.99 -6.62 -2.35
CA ASP A 70 25.09 -6.70 -3.51
C ASP A 70 23.57 -6.57 -3.30
N ILE A 71 23.04 -5.37 -3.56
CA ILE A 71 21.79 -5.22 -4.32
C ILE A 71 22.06 -4.21 -5.43
N GLN A 72 22.13 -4.71 -6.66
CA GLN A 72 22.48 -3.96 -7.86
C GLN A 72 21.31 -3.07 -8.32
N GLY A 73 21.46 -1.76 -8.15
CA GLY A 73 20.85 -0.73 -9.00
C GLY A 73 19.36 -0.43 -8.82
N GLU A 74 18.99 0.83 -9.09
CA GLU A 74 17.61 1.35 -9.08
C GLU A 74 16.61 0.58 -9.98
N ALA A 75 17.11 -0.21 -10.93
CA ALA A 75 16.29 -0.98 -11.86
C ALA A 75 15.69 -2.25 -11.23
N GLU A 76 16.43 -2.95 -10.36
CA GLU A 76 15.91 -4.13 -9.64
C GLU A 76 14.89 -3.73 -8.57
N LEU A 77 15.08 -2.55 -7.96
CA LEU A 77 14.17 -2.02 -6.95
C LEU A 77 12.75 -1.81 -7.52
N LYS A 78 12.61 -1.39 -8.78
CA LYS A 78 11.29 -1.20 -9.44
C LYS A 78 10.50 -2.50 -9.56
N GLY A 79 11.17 -3.64 -9.76
CA GLY A 79 10.55 -4.97 -9.71
C GLY A 79 10.30 -5.46 -8.28
N ALA A 80 11.15 -5.05 -7.34
CA ALA A 80 11.11 -5.47 -5.95
C ALA A 80 10.12 -4.69 -5.06
N VAL A 81 9.55 -3.55 -5.51
CA VAL A 81 8.64 -2.71 -4.67
C VAL A 81 7.50 -3.53 -4.06
N PHE A 82 6.85 -4.39 -4.85
CA PHE A 82 5.77 -5.23 -4.35
C PHE A 82 6.25 -6.26 -3.33
N LYS A 83 7.42 -6.87 -3.57
CA LYS A 83 8.05 -7.81 -2.64
C LYS A 83 8.36 -7.13 -1.30
N VAL A 84 9.06 -6.00 -1.35
CA VAL A 84 9.43 -5.15 -0.21
C VAL A 84 8.18 -4.70 0.57
N THR A 85 7.14 -4.27 -0.14
CA THR A 85 5.88 -3.84 0.51
C THR A 85 5.20 -5.00 1.23
N ASN A 86 5.16 -6.19 0.61
CA ASN A 86 4.58 -7.39 1.22
C ASN A 86 5.38 -7.85 2.45
N ASP A 87 6.70 -7.76 2.39
CA ASP A 87 7.59 -8.10 3.51
C ASP A 87 7.36 -7.16 4.72
N LEU A 88 7.28 -5.85 4.47
CA LEU A 88 6.99 -4.86 5.50
C LEU A 88 5.56 -4.99 6.06
N LEU A 89 4.58 -5.36 5.23
CA LEU A 89 3.21 -5.64 5.67
C LEU A 89 3.19 -6.80 6.68
N LEU A 90 3.89 -7.90 6.39
CA LEU A 90 4.02 -9.04 7.31
C LEU A 90 4.68 -8.63 8.63
N LEU A 91 5.78 -7.86 8.55
CA LEU A 91 6.48 -7.39 9.74
C LEU A 91 5.60 -6.51 10.64
N CYS A 92 4.81 -5.61 10.04
CA CYS A 92 3.89 -4.72 10.76
C CYS A 92 2.72 -5.49 11.38
N ASN A 93 2.25 -6.58 10.74
CA ASN A 93 1.21 -7.44 11.28
C ASN A 93 1.71 -8.28 12.46
N HIS A 94 2.82 -9.03 12.27
CA HIS A 94 3.45 -9.80 13.33
C HIS A 94 4.88 -10.25 12.94
N PRO A 95 5.91 -10.05 13.79
CA PRO A 95 7.30 -10.45 13.48
C PRO A 95 7.48 -11.93 13.14
N HIS A 96 6.70 -12.83 13.76
CA HIS A 96 6.81 -14.26 13.51
C HIS A 96 6.42 -14.64 12.08
N ALA A 97 5.38 -14.01 11.52
CA ALA A 97 4.96 -14.29 10.15
C ALA A 97 6.02 -13.88 9.12
N PHE A 98 6.78 -12.82 9.42
CA PHE A 98 7.94 -12.44 8.61
C PHE A 98 9.10 -13.45 8.75
N TYR A 99 9.30 -13.99 9.96
CA TYR A 99 10.29 -15.03 10.23
C TYR A 99 9.98 -16.33 9.48
N ASP A 100 8.74 -16.81 9.52
CA ASP A 100 8.33 -18.05 8.85
C ASP A 100 8.61 -17.99 7.35
N LYS A 101 8.22 -16.87 6.71
CA LYS A 101 8.54 -16.60 5.31
C LYS A 101 10.05 -16.60 5.03
N ALA A 102 10.86 -16.05 5.95
CA ALA A 102 12.30 -16.02 5.79
C ALA A 102 12.92 -17.42 5.89
N ILE A 103 12.38 -18.28 6.77
CA ILE A 103 12.80 -19.68 6.89
C ILE A 103 12.40 -20.49 5.65
N GLU A 104 11.16 -20.37 5.18
CA GLU A 104 10.70 -21.01 3.94
C GLU A 104 11.53 -20.59 2.72
N SER A 105 12.01 -19.35 2.67
CA SER A 105 12.89 -18.89 1.59
C SER A 105 14.33 -19.40 1.67
N ARG A 106 14.71 -20.01 2.79
CA ARG A 106 16.07 -20.49 3.08
C ARG A 106 16.24 -21.99 2.78
N ASP A 107 15.19 -22.78 2.96
CA ASP A 107 15.17 -24.20 2.62
C ASP A 107 14.60 -24.40 1.20
N PRO A 108 15.41 -24.80 0.20
CA PRO A 108 14.94 -25.05 -1.17
C PRO A 108 14.09 -26.31 -1.31
#